data_AF-A0AAD6FWA7-F1
#
_entry.id   AF-A0AAD6FWA7-F1
#
_cell.length_a   1.000
_cell.length_b   1.000
_cell.length_c   1.000
_cell.angle_alpha   90.00
_cell.angle_beta   90.00
_cell.angle_gamma   90.00
#
_symmetry.space_group_name_H-M   'P 1'
#
loop_
_entity.id
_entity.type
_entity.pdbx_description
1 polymer ?
#
loop_
_entity_poly.entity_id
_entity_poly.type
_entity_poly.pdbx_seq_one_letter_code
_entity_poly.pdbx_strand_id
1 'polypeptide(L)'
;MVVENTSCLNDRGGRSFNIAIVDWENSGWFPDYWELFCASYPLNVEWEEDWSWRVQEFVQVWPAEMAAMQLIDKDLGWRKQHIAGN
;
A
#
# COMPACT_ATOMS: atom_id res chain seq x y z
N MET A 1 -9.20 -7.51 -2.44
CA MET A 1 -10.56 -7.82 -2.96
C MET A 1 -11.55 -7.89 -1.79
N VAL A 2 -12.74 -7.33 -1.96
CA VAL A 2 -13.80 -7.35 -0.92
C VAL A 2 -15.05 -7.96 -1.56
N VAL A 3 -15.67 -8.91 -0.86
CA VAL A 3 -16.94 -9.50 -1.28
C VAL A 3 -17.89 -9.56 -0.09
N GLU A 4 -19.12 -9.08 -0.29
CA GLU A 4 -20.18 -9.21 0.72
C GLU A 4 -20.61 -10.67 0.82
N ASN A 5 -20.62 -11.20 2.04
CA ASN A 5 -21.10 -12.53 2.30
C ASN A 5 -22.58 -12.45 2.68
N THR A 6 -23.45 -12.66 1.69
CA THR A 6 -24.91 -12.59 1.85
C THR A 6 -25.49 -13.76 2.65
N SER A 7 -24.70 -14.81 2.89
CA SER A 7 -25.13 -16.03 3.57
C SER A 7 -24.93 -16.01 5.09
N CYS A 8 -24.13 -15.08 5.61
CA CYS A 8 -23.97 -14.90 7.06
C CYS A 8 -24.13 -13.43 7.46
N LEU A 9 -24.84 -13.22 8.57
CA LEU A 9 -24.84 -11.93 9.25
C LEU A 9 -23.70 -11.94 10.26
N ASN A 10 -23.12 -10.77 10.53
CA ASN A 10 -22.20 -10.63 11.65
C ASN A 10 -22.94 -10.83 12.99
N ASP A 11 -22.20 -10.96 14.09
CA ASP A 11 -22.75 -11.23 15.43
C ASP A 11 -23.79 -10.20 15.94
N ARG A 12 -23.96 -9.07 15.25
CA ARG A 12 -24.93 -8.01 15.55
C ARG A 12 -26.09 -7.95 14.55
N GLY A 13 -26.24 -8.96 13.69
CA GLY A 13 -27.27 -9.00 12.64
C GLY A 13 -27.00 -8.05 11.46
N GLY A 14 -25.79 -7.52 11.33
CA GLY A 14 -25.38 -6.64 10.23
C GLY A 14 -24.70 -7.40 9.08
N ARG A 15 -24.36 -6.65 8.02
CA ARG A 15 -23.61 -7.17 6.86
C ARG A 15 -22.26 -7.79 7.27
N SER A 16 -21.84 -8.81 6.55
CA SER A 16 -20.55 -9.46 6.72
C SER A 16 -19.77 -9.43 5.40
N PHE A 17 -18.43 -9.38 5.50
CA PHE A 17 -17.55 -9.24 4.35
C PHE A 17 -16.38 -10.21 4.48
N ASN A 18 -16.03 -10.86 3.38
CA ASN A 18 -14.77 -11.58 3.26
C ASN A 18 -13.76 -10.65 2.61
N ILE A 19 -12.63 -10.43 3.29
CA ILE A 19 -11.55 -9.55 2.84
C ILE A 19 -10.31 -10.41 2.59
N ALA A 20 -9.71 -10.24 1.43
CA ALA A 20 -8.45 -10.88 1.08
C ALA A 20 -7.52 -9.90 0.35
N ILE A 21 -6.24 -9.95 0.68
CA ILE A 21 -5.18 -9.39 -0.15
C ILE A 21 -5.02 -10.32 -1.36
N VAL A 22 -4.89 -9.75 -2.55
CA VAL A 22 -4.72 -10.46 -3.82
C VAL A 22 -3.39 -10.04 -4.45
N ASP A 23 -3.04 -10.61 -5.60
CA ASP A 23 -1.84 -10.23 -6.36
C ASP A 23 -0.52 -10.43 -5.59
N TRP A 24 -0.36 -11.65 -5.04
CA TRP A 24 0.78 -12.04 -4.22
C TRP A 24 2.04 -12.41 -5.03
N GLU A 25 2.04 -12.31 -6.36
CA GLU A 25 3.15 -12.76 -7.23
C GLU A 25 4.50 -12.10 -6.92
N ASN A 26 4.48 -10.89 -6.35
CA ASN A 26 5.67 -10.13 -5.95
C ASN A 26 5.87 -10.07 -4.43
N SER A 27 5.16 -10.92 -3.67
CA SER A 27 5.32 -10.99 -2.23
C SER A 27 6.64 -11.65 -1.81
N GLY A 28 7.11 -11.31 -0.62
CA GLY A 28 8.38 -11.79 -0.10
C GLY A 28 8.62 -11.34 1.32
N TRP A 29 9.73 -11.80 1.88
CA TRP A 29 10.21 -11.38 3.19
C TRP A 29 10.95 -10.05 3.06
N PHE A 30 10.20 -8.97 3.18
CA PHE A 30 10.73 -7.61 3.19
C PHE A 30 10.79 -7.07 4.63
N PRO A 31 11.56 -5.99 4.89
CA PRO A 31 11.51 -5.30 6.18
C PRO A 31 10.10 -4.83 6.52
N ASP A 32 9.75 -4.78 7.81
CA ASP A 32 8.39 -4.47 8.28
C ASP A 32 7.81 -3.15 7.73
N TYR A 33 8.65 -2.13 7.52
CA TYR A 33 8.23 -0.84 6.97
C TYR A 33 7.87 -0.89 5.46
N TRP A 34 8.19 -1.99 4.77
CA TRP A 34 7.95 -2.16 3.34
C TRP A 34 6.47 -2.10 2.99
N GLU A 35 5.61 -2.64 3.86
CA GLU A 35 4.16 -2.62 3.67
C GLU A 35 3.62 -1.19 3.64
N LEU A 36 4.05 -0.36 4.60
CA LEU A 36 3.68 1.05 4.65
C LEU A 36 4.17 1.77 3.39
N PHE A 37 5.40 1.49 2.96
CA PHE A 37 5.94 2.07 1.74
C PHE A 37 5.07 1.68 0.55
N CYS A 38 4.87 0.40 0.26
CA CYS A 38 4.05 -0.05 -0.87
C CYS A 38 2.60 0.47 -0.82
N ALA A 39 1.97 0.48 0.35
CA ALA A 39 0.60 0.96 0.51
C ALA A 39 0.47 2.48 0.37
N SER A 40 1.50 3.26 0.73
CA SER A 40 1.46 4.74 0.65
C SER A 40 2.18 5.33 -0.56
N TYR A 41 2.93 4.51 -1.29
CA TYR A 41 3.73 4.95 -2.42
C TYR A 41 2.83 5.25 -3.63
N PRO A 42 3.09 6.36 -4.36
CA PRO A 42 2.27 6.75 -5.49
C PRO A 42 2.60 5.86 -6.69
N LEU A 43 2.08 4.64 -6.70
CA LEU A 43 1.82 3.95 -7.95
C LEU A 43 0.78 4.81 -8.67
N ASN A 44 1.20 5.64 -9.64
CA ASN A 44 0.54 6.30 -10.78
C ASN A 44 -1.01 6.31 -10.92
N VAL A 45 -1.76 6.17 -9.85
CA VAL A 45 -3.20 6.14 -9.76
C VAL A 45 -3.49 7.12 -8.64
N GLU A 46 -4.22 8.18 -8.96
CA GLU A 46 -4.79 9.10 -7.96
C GLU A 46 -5.75 8.31 -7.07
N TRP A 47 -5.21 7.56 -6.11
CA TRP A 47 -6.01 7.03 -5.03
C TRP A 47 -6.50 8.21 -4.20
N GLU A 48 -7.75 8.12 -3.73
CA GLU A 48 -8.44 9.20 -3.01
C GLU A 48 -7.54 9.85 -1.95
N GLU A 49 -7.67 11.18 -1.78
CA GLU A 49 -6.80 12.02 -0.94
C GLU A 49 -6.61 11.47 0.48
N ASP A 50 -7.52 10.64 0.99
CA ASP A 50 -7.49 10.07 2.32
C ASP A 50 -6.83 8.68 2.43
N TRP A 51 -6.54 7.96 1.34
CA TRP A 51 -5.96 6.61 1.41
C TRP A 51 -4.65 6.58 2.20
N SER A 52 -3.75 7.53 1.92
CA SER A 52 -2.48 7.66 2.62
C SER A 52 -2.64 7.90 4.13
N TRP A 53 -3.77 8.49 4.54
CA TRP A 53 -4.15 8.68 5.94
C TRP A 53 -4.76 7.40 6.53
N ARG A 54 -5.66 6.75 5.79
CA ARG A 54 -6.32 5.50 6.22
C ARG A 54 -5.34 4.36 6.44
N VAL A 55 -4.33 4.21 5.59
CA VAL A 55 -3.28 3.19 5.75
C VAL A 55 -2.60 3.27 7.11
N GLN A 56 -2.40 4.48 7.63
CA GLN A 56 -1.76 4.69 8.92
C GLN A 56 -2.64 4.25 10.11
N GLU A 57 -3.93 4.03 9.90
CA GLU A 57 -4.85 3.54 10.94
C GLU A 57 -4.64 2.04 11.23
N PHE A 58 -4.06 1.28 10.29
CA PHE A 58 -3.92 -0.18 10.42
C PHE A 58 -2.53 -0.74 10.06
N VAL A 59 -1.61 0.08 9.53
CA VAL A 59 -0.21 -0.28 9.32
C VAL A 59 0.68 0.53 10.26
N GLN A 60 1.67 -0.12 10.87
CA GLN A 60 2.64 0.56 11.73
C GLN A 60 3.40 1.64 10.95
N VAL A 61 3.49 2.84 11.53
CA VAL A 61 4.16 3.98 10.92
C VAL A 61 5.65 4.00 11.27
N TRP A 62 6.50 4.20 10.26
CA TRP A 62 7.97 4.23 10.34
C TRP A 62 8.54 5.48 9.63
N PRO A 63 8.49 6.68 10.27
CA PRO A 63 8.75 7.95 9.56
C PRO A 63 10.17 8.09 8.99
N ALA A 64 11.19 7.58 9.69
CA ALA A 64 12.58 7.71 9.25
C ALA A 64 12.87 6.83 8.02
N GLU A 65 12.36 5.60 8.05
CA GLU A 65 12.45 4.62 6.98
C GLU A 65 11.69 5.08 5.74
N MET A 66 10.50 5.66 5.94
CA MET A 66 9.73 6.28 4.85
C MET A 66 10.47 7.44 4.20
N ALA A 67 11.07 8.33 5.00
CA ALA A 67 11.89 9.43 4.47
C ALA A 67 13.10 8.92 3.69
N ALA A 68 13.77 7.87 4.18
CA ALA A 68 14.88 7.23 3.49
C ALA A 68 14.44 6.61 2.16
N MET A 69 13.33 5.88 2.14
CA MET A 69 12.79 5.27 0.92
C MET A 69 12.36 6.31 -0.12
N GLN A 70 11.73 7.41 0.30
CA GLN A 70 11.43 8.52 -0.61
C GLN A 70 12.67 9.17 -1.20
N LEU A 71 13.77 9.27 -0.43
CA LEU A 71 15.03 9.80 -0.92
C LEU A 71 15.66 8.87 -1.96
N ILE A 72 15.71 7.57 -1.67
CA ILE A 72 16.21 6.53 -2.58
C ILE A 72 15.41 6.53 -3.87
N ASP A 73 14.08 6.54 -3.76
CA ASP A 73 13.20 6.50 -4.90
C ASP A 73 13.37 7.72 -5.82
N LYS A 74 13.46 8.92 -5.25
CA LYS A 74 13.78 10.13 -6.01
C LYS A 74 15.10 9.97 -6.75
N ASP A 75 16.18 9.59 -6.06
CA ASP A 75 17.52 9.41 -6.68
C ASP A 75 17.51 8.40 -7.83
N LEU A 76 16.81 7.28 -7.67
CA LEU A 76 16.70 6.24 -8.69
C LEU A 76 15.79 6.66 -9.86
N GLY A 77 14.71 7.40 -9.59
CA GLY A 77 13.84 7.97 -10.60
C GLY A 77 14.55 9.01 -11.50
N TRP A 78 15.37 9.88 -10.90
CA TRP A 78 16.23 10.83 -11.63
C TRP A 78 17.19 10.12 -12.60
N ARG A 79 17.79 8.99 -12.17
CA ARG A 79 18.70 8.22 -13.04
C ARG A 79 18.00 7.56 -14.22
N LYS A 80 16.74 7.12 -14.10
CA LYS A 80 16.01 6.51 -15.22
C LYS A 80 15.64 7.53 -16.31
N GLN A 81 15.33 8.77 -15.95
CA GLN A 81 15.04 9.84 -16.92
C GLN A 81 16.28 10.32 -17.69
N HIS A 82 17.44 10.38 -17.04
CA HIS A 82 18.69 10.80 -17.69
C HIS A 82 19.30 9.75 -18.63
N ILE A 83 19.04 8.45 -18.43
CA ILE A 83 19.56 7.37 -19.29
C ILE A 83 18.65 7.11 -20.50
N ALA A 84 17.34 7.37 -20.39
CA ALA A 84 16.38 7.21 -21.48
C ALA A 84 16.31 8.41 -22.44
N GLY A 85 17.08 9.47 -22.18
CA GLY A 85 17.12 10.71 -22.97
C GLY A 85 18.40 10.91 -23.79
N ASN A 86 18.89 9.86 -24.45
CA ASN A 86 19.99 9.94 -25.42
C ASN A 86 19.78 8.98 -26.60
#